data_AF-A0A7D9EVL2-F1
#
_entry.id   AF-A0A7D9EVL2-F1
#
_cell.length_a   1.000
_cell.length_b   1.000
_cell.length_c   1.000
_cell.angle_alpha   90.00
_cell.angle_beta   90.00
_cell.angle_gamma   90.00
#
_symmetry.space_group_name_H-M   'P 1'
#
loop_
_entity.id
_entity.type
_entity.pdbx_description
1 polymer ?
#
loop_
_entity_poly.entity_id
_entity_poly.type
_entity_poly.pdbx_seq_one_letter_code
_entity_poly.pdbx_strand_id
1 'polypeptide(L)'
;MDVFVAITQAKLDIKGSHECSWLQHLFQVVCDNIYKPSVFTKPCEELCFDIVNVVLERNGNKLPLDHTVLSASSLCAYKEGNYFTGKFGLRSEALPDLAQISGFNVLEERPLILLGFLTDIPTSDKTLHPEAGLFYLEDTNSAVICQLCEECDLEKYVLNNKLVLLPKWNFIAIKFPVFVFESDKGKKGKRNYLKYIEVVEDLISIQKQESAVVPQALSIQEFLSKTEVIKPDRVNIIGCLKILSSCNVVAGQKPYFLAQFHSPETDHSTSIAFWGCRFASWYNFMKIGETYVISELKNTTMNKGRPSERELLAATKHSDFYKVDAQTYTEHENTSAECDKGLELQKREEQKTDEEQMKRKQDETEKEPKATGHVKKRKQREEYPGPSTHVMPKSDVYSCSAPINYGGMITAVVNSDAGLYEIDNKFRLFTHYMPCKNFGCGMRAGASVALYHIHLCRRDQ
;
A
#
# COMPACT_ATOMS: atom_id res chain seq x y z
N MET A 1 -4.73 27.76 -23.51
CA MET A 1 -4.60 26.92 -24.72
C MET A 1 -3.59 27.49 -25.72
N ASP A 2 -3.83 28.64 -26.35
CA ASP A 2 -2.90 29.20 -27.36
C ASP A 2 -1.48 29.44 -26.85
N VAL A 3 -1.37 29.94 -25.61
CA VAL A 3 -0.07 30.12 -24.93
C VAL A 3 0.66 28.79 -24.71
N PHE A 4 -0.06 27.75 -24.28
CA PHE A 4 0.50 26.41 -24.12
C PHE A 4 0.99 25.84 -25.46
N VAL A 5 0.16 25.90 -26.49
CA VAL A 5 0.53 25.41 -27.82
C VAL A 5 1.74 26.17 -28.35
N ALA A 6 1.77 27.50 -28.22
CA ALA A 6 2.90 28.31 -28.67
C ALA A 6 4.21 27.99 -27.93
N ILE A 7 4.17 27.87 -26.60
CA ILE A 7 5.35 27.51 -25.80
C ILE A 7 5.81 26.09 -26.15
N THR A 8 4.88 25.16 -26.38
CA THR A 8 5.21 23.77 -26.74
C THR A 8 5.80 23.68 -28.14
N GLN A 9 5.25 24.42 -29.10
CA GLN A 9 5.78 24.53 -30.46
C GLN A 9 7.21 25.06 -30.46
N ALA A 10 7.48 26.11 -29.68
CA ALA A 10 8.82 26.68 -29.57
C ALA A 10 9.84 25.69 -28.97
N LYS A 11 9.42 24.87 -27.99
CA LYS A 11 10.31 23.92 -27.31
C LYS A 11 10.51 22.59 -28.05
N LEU A 12 9.49 22.11 -28.74
CA LEU A 12 9.48 20.77 -29.35
C LEU A 12 9.65 20.78 -30.89
N ASP A 13 9.89 21.95 -31.50
CA ASP A 13 9.98 22.13 -32.97
C ASP A 13 8.80 21.52 -33.74
N ILE A 14 7.59 21.69 -33.19
CA ILE A 14 6.37 21.11 -33.75
C ILE A 14 6.02 21.80 -35.07
N LYS A 15 5.89 21.00 -36.13
CA LYS A 15 5.57 21.47 -37.49
C LYS A 15 4.31 20.82 -38.06
N GLY A 16 3.79 19.76 -37.43
CA GLY A 16 2.64 18.99 -37.93
C GLY A 16 1.29 19.42 -37.35
N SER A 17 0.25 19.40 -38.18
CA SER A 17 -1.14 19.60 -37.73
C SER A 17 -1.58 18.53 -36.71
N HIS A 18 -1.15 17.29 -36.90
CA HIS A 18 -1.46 16.16 -36.00
C HIS A 18 -0.87 16.34 -34.59
N GLU A 19 0.35 16.87 -34.49
CA GLU A 19 1.01 17.16 -33.21
C GLU A 19 0.26 18.25 -32.45
N CYS A 20 -0.13 19.32 -33.16
CA CYS A 20 -0.96 20.37 -32.59
C CYS A 20 -2.31 19.81 -32.09
N SER A 21 -3.00 18.99 -32.89
CA SER A 21 -4.27 18.38 -32.47
C SER A 21 -4.11 17.48 -31.24
N TRP A 22 -3.02 16.71 -31.16
CA TRP A 22 -2.73 15.88 -29.99
C TRP A 22 -2.52 16.72 -28.73
N LEU A 23 -1.74 17.80 -28.82
CA LEU A 23 -1.52 18.72 -27.69
C LEU A 23 -2.79 19.42 -27.25
N GLN A 24 -3.62 19.84 -28.20
CA GLN A 24 -4.92 20.44 -27.92
C GLN A 24 -5.83 19.45 -27.18
N HIS A 25 -5.86 18.19 -27.63
CA HIS A 25 -6.62 17.13 -26.96
C HIS A 25 -6.10 16.88 -25.54
N LEU A 26 -4.79 16.75 -25.34
CA LEU A 26 -4.20 16.63 -24.00
C LEU A 26 -4.58 17.80 -23.11
N PHE A 27 -4.42 19.04 -23.59
CA PHE A 27 -4.76 20.24 -22.84
C PHE A 27 -6.22 20.25 -22.42
N GLN A 28 -7.13 19.86 -23.33
CA GLN A 28 -8.56 19.78 -23.04
C GLN A 28 -8.86 18.73 -21.97
N VAL A 29 -8.31 17.52 -22.09
CA VAL A 29 -8.49 16.46 -21.09
C VAL A 29 -7.99 16.91 -19.72
N VAL A 30 -6.81 17.53 -19.67
CA VAL A 30 -6.23 18.03 -18.41
C VAL A 30 -7.09 19.15 -17.82
N CYS A 31 -7.52 20.12 -18.63
CA CYS A 31 -8.31 21.24 -18.16
C CYS A 31 -9.68 20.81 -17.62
N ASP A 32 -10.38 19.92 -18.34
CA ASP A 32 -11.74 19.52 -18.00
C ASP A 32 -11.79 18.49 -16.86
N ASN A 33 -10.77 17.62 -16.76
CA ASN A 33 -10.85 16.43 -15.91
C ASN A 33 -9.77 16.35 -14.84
N ILE A 34 -8.63 17.04 -14.95
CA ILE A 34 -7.49 16.82 -14.04
C ILE A 34 -7.16 18.07 -13.22
N TYR A 35 -7.10 19.23 -13.88
CA TYR A 35 -6.62 20.46 -13.28
C TYR A 35 -7.63 21.03 -12.27
N LYS A 36 -7.24 21.07 -10.99
CA LYS A 36 -7.95 21.78 -9.93
C LYS A 36 -7.04 22.86 -9.33
N PRO A 37 -7.43 24.15 -9.34
CA PRO A 37 -6.64 25.22 -8.72
C PRO A 37 -6.36 25.03 -7.23
N SER A 38 -7.19 24.26 -6.52
CA SER A 38 -6.96 23.92 -5.10
C SER A 38 -5.86 22.88 -4.90
N VAL A 39 -5.51 22.13 -5.95
CA VAL A 39 -4.51 21.04 -5.92
C VAL A 39 -3.20 21.51 -6.56
N PHE A 40 -3.29 22.24 -7.68
CA PHE A 40 -2.12 22.77 -8.38
C PHE A 40 -2.02 24.28 -8.16
N THR A 41 -0.89 24.70 -7.61
CA THR A 41 -0.53 26.12 -7.45
C THR A 41 -0.03 26.74 -8.75
N LYS A 42 0.49 25.91 -9.66
CA LYS A 42 0.95 26.33 -10.99
C LYS A 42 -0.20 26.41 -12.00
N PRO A 43 -0.09 27.24 -13.05
CA PRO A 43 -1.05 27.25 -14.15
C PRO A 43 -1.22 25.90 -14.84
N CYS A 44 -2.38 25.66 -15.44
CA CYS A 44 -2.70 24.42 -16.17
C CYS A 44 -1.70 24.17 -17.32
N GLU A 45 -1.23 25.22 -17.98
CA GLU A 45 -0.24 25.15 -19.03
C GLU A 45 1.06 24.50 -18.55
N GLU A 46 1.56 24.89 -17.36
CA GLU A 46 2.76 24.30 -16.77
C GLU A 46 2.56 22.83 -16.40
N LEU A 47 1.38 22.46 -15.88
CA LEU A 47 1.05 21.06 -15.63
C LEU A 47 1.04 20.24 -16.92
N CYS A 48 0.44 20.78 -17.99
CA CYS A 48 0.46 20.12 -19.30
C CYS A 48 1.90 19.96 -19.82
N PHE A 49 2.77 20.94 -19.59
CA PHE A 49 4.20 20.82 -19.90
C PHE A 49 4.87 19.69 -19.14
N ASP A 50 4.64 19.59 -17.84
CA ASP A 50 5.20 18.52 -17.02
C ASP A 50 4.74 17.14 -17.53
N ILE A 51 3.45 16.99 -17.90
CA ILE A 51 2.93 15.76 -18.52
C ILE A 51 3.60 15.46 -19.86
N VAL A 52 3.74 16.45 -20.74
CA VAL A 52 4.37 16.28 -22.06
C VAL A 52 5.81 15.84 -21.91
N ASN A 53 6.58 16.43 -20.99
CA ASN A 53 7.97 16.04 -20.75
C ASN A 53 8.07 14.57 -20.34
N VAL A 54 7.24 14.12 -19.39
CA VAL A 54 7.21 12.73 -18.94
C VAL A 54 6.82 11.77 -20.08
N VAL A 55 5.85 12.15 -20.90
CA VAL A 55 5.43 11.38 -22.08
C VAL A 55 6.57 11.26 -23.10
N LEU A 56 7.29 12.36 -23.36
CA LEU A 56 8.42 12.38 -24.28
C LEU A 56 9.59 11.54 -23.78
N GLU A 57 9.98 11.72 -22.51
CA GLU A 57 11.08 10.98 -21.88
C GLU A 57 10.87 9.46 -22.02
N ARG A 58 9.65 8.98 -21.77
CA ARG A 58 9.33 7.55 -21.91
C ARG A 58 9.25 7.08 -23.36
N ASN A 59 8.85 7.94 -24.29
CA ASN A 59 8.61 7.58 -25.68
C ASN A 59 9.78 7.98 -26.61
N GLY A 60 11.01 7.99 -26.10
CA GLY A 60 12.21 8.27 -26.90
C GLY A 60 12.20 9.68 -27.52
N ASN A 61 11.68 10.66 -26.79
CA ASN A 61 11.50 12.06 -27.19
C ASN A 61 10.61 12.24 -28.43
N LYS A 62 9.62 11.37 -28.62
CA LYS A 62 8.61 11.48 -29.70
C LYS A 62 7.20 11.55 -29.15
N LEU A 63 6.34 12.36 -29.77
CA LEU A 63 4.93 12.43 -29.40
C LEU A 63 4.17 11.17 -29.87
N PRO A 64 3.32 10.58 -29.01
CA PRO A 64 2.55 9.38 -29.33
C PRO A 64 1.25 9.74 -30.08
N LEU A 65 1.37 10.20 -31.33
CA LEU A 65 0.22 10.76 -32.08
C LEU A 65 -0.90 9.76 -32.41
N ASP A 66 -0.62 8.46 -32.36
CA ASP A 66 -1.62 7.39 -32.52
C ASP A 66 -2.35 7.04 -31.21
N HIS A 67 -2.00 7.67 -30.09
CA HIS A 67 -2.59 7.41 -28.79
C HIS A 67 -3.69 8.41 -28.43
N THR A 68 -4.72 7.90 -27.74
CA THR A 68 -5.79 8.72 -27.17
C THR A 68 -5.58 8.93 -25.67
N VAL A 69 -5.65 10.19 -25.23
CA VAL A 69 -5.59 10.53 -23.80
C VAL A 69 -6.97 10.36 -23.17
N LEU A 70 -7.05 9.65 -22.04
CA LEU A 70 -8.29 9.40 -21.31
C LEU A 70 -8.17 9.84 -19.85
N SER A 71 -9.29 10.34 -19.32
CA SER A 71 -9.52 10.55 -17.89
C SER A 71 -10.23 9.35 -17.24
N ALA A 72 -10.22 9.29 -15.91
CA ALA A 72 -10.94 8.25 -15.16
C ALA A 72 -12.46 8.29 -15.44
N SER A 73 -13.05 9.48 -15.57
CA SER A 73 -14.46 9.69 -15.93
C SER A 73 -14.78 9.17 -17.32
N SER A 74 -13.90 9.42 -18.29
CA SER A 74 -14.05 8.90 -19.64
C SER A 74 -14.03 7.36 -19.64
N LEU A 75 -13.17 6.77 -18.82
CA LEU A 75 -13.10 5.32 -18.63
C LEU A 75 -14.38 4.77 -17.96
N CYS A 76 -14.88 5.45 -16.94
CA CYS A 76 -16.11 5.08 -16.25
C CYS A 76 -17.35 5.16 -17.15
N ALA A 77 -17.31 5.91 -18.26
CA ALA A 77 -18.40 5.95 -19.24
C ALA A 77 -18.51 4.68 -20.11
N TYR A 78 -17.47 3.83 -20.17
CA TYR A 78 -17.51 2.59 -20.94
C TYR A 78 -18.59 1.63 -20.40
N LYS A 79 -19.27 0.96 -21.33
CA LYS A 79 -20.38 0.04 -21.03
C LYS A 79 -19.89 -1.31 -20.49
N GLU A 80 -20.84 -2.07 -19.93
CA GLU A 80 -20.65 -3.47 -19.55
C GLU A 80 -20.00 -4.30 -20.66
N GLY A 81 -19.14 -5.25 -20.28
CA GLY A 81 -18.59 -6.25 -21.18
C GLY A 81 -17.44 -5.75 -22.06
N ASN A 82 -17.07 -4.48 -21.91
CA ASN A 82 -15.85 -3.95 -22.49
C ASN A 82 -14.68 -4.36 -21.60
N TYR A 83 -13.83 -5.21 -22.14
CA TYR A 83 -12.54 -5.57 -21.56
C TYR A 83 -11.47 -5.27 -22.60
N PHE A 84 -10.47 -4.49 -22.23
CA PHE A 84 -9.37 -4.14 -23.12
C PHE A 84 -8.15 -3.78 -22.31
N THR A 85 -6.99 -3.83 -22.95
CA THR A 85 -5.72 -3.39 -22.38
C THR A 85 -5.40 -2.01 -22.95
N GLY A 86 -5.29 -1.01 -22.09
CA GLY A 86 -4.70 0.27 -22.45
C GLY A 86 -3.19 0.17 -22.40
N LYS A 87 -2.52 0.68 -23.44
CA LYS A 87 -1.07 0.64 -23.57
C LYS A 87 -0.54 1.96 -24.11
N PHE A 88 0.55 2.41 -23.50
CA PHE A 88 1.33 3.58 -23.85
C PHE A 88 2.81 3.20 -23.93
N GLY A 89 3.44 3.56 -25.06
CA GLY A 89 4.84 3.25 -25.37
C GLY A 89 4.97 2.33 -26.57
N LEU A 90 6.17 1.77 -26.79
CA LEU A 90 6.41 0.85 -27.90
C LEU A 90 5.40 -0.29 -27.84
N ARG A 91 4.66 -0.48 -28.95
CA ARG A 91 3.86 -1.69 -29.13
C ARG A 91 4.84 -2.85 -28.98
N SER A 92 4.75 -3.60 -27.89
CA SER A 92 5.40 -4.90 -27.79
C SER A 92 5.25 -5.57 -29.14
N GLU A 93 6.37 -5.88 -29.79
CA GLU A 93 6.36 -6.92 -30.80
C GLU A 93 5.60 -8.07 -30.16
N ALA A 94 4.53 -8.52 -30.81
CA ALA A 94 3.67 -9.55 -30.27
C ALA A 94 4.58 -10.66 -29.75
N LEU A 95 4.50 -10.98 -28.44
CA LEU A 95 5.24 -12.11 -27.91
C LEU A 95 4.82 -13.31 -28.76
N PRO A 96 5.71 -13.91 -29.58
CA PRO A 96 5.27 -14.89 -30.56
C PRO A 96 4.74 -16.18 -29.94
N ASP A 97 4.94 -16.40 -28.63
CA ASP A 97 4.83 -17.73 -28.02
C ASP A 97 4.20 -17.76 -26.62
N LEU A 98 3.33 -16.80 -26.25
CA LEU A 98 2.34 -17.12 -25.23
C LEU A 98 1.27 -17.96 -25.91
N ALA A 99 1.57 -19.26 -26.03
CA ALA A 99 0.65 -20.30 -26.45
C ALA A 99 -0.74 -19.95 -25.89
N GLN A 100 -1.73 -19.80 -26.78
CA GLN A 100 -3.13 -19.69 -26.42
C GLN A 100 -3.39 -20.75 -25.34
N ILE A 101 -3.48 -20.33 -24.08
CA ILE A 101 -3.95 -21.22 -23.03
C ILE A 101 -5.38 -21.50 -23.46
N SER A 102 -5.65 -22.72 -23.91
CA SER A 102 -6.93 -23.11 -24.49
C SER A 102 -8.05 -22.72 -23.55
N GLY A 103 -8.95 -21.82 -23.98
CA GLY A 103 -10.05 -21.30 -23.17
C GLY A 103 -9.88 -19.89 -22.61
N PHE A 104 -8.74 -19.21 -22.83
CA PHE A 104 -8.52 -17.82 -22.42
C PHE A 104 -8.45 -16.86 -23.60
N ASN A 105 -9.21 -15.77 -23.53
CA ASN A 105 -9.21 -14.71 -24.54
C ASN A 105 -8.18 -13.64 -24.17
N VAL A 106 -7.22 -13.38 -25.07
CA VAL A 106 -6.33 -12.22 -24.97
C VAL A 106 -7.17 -10.95 -25.13
N LEU A 107 -6.96 -9.97 -24.24
CA LEU A 107 -7.66 -8.68 -24.32
C LEU A 107 -7.16 -7.87 -25.52
N GLU A 108 -8.07 -7.11 -26.13
CA GLU A 108 -7.73 -6.17 -27.20
C GLU A 108 -6.79 -5.07 -26.65
N GLU A 109 -5.59 -4.93 -27.23
CA GLU A 109 -4.69 -3.82 -26.90
C GLU A 109 -5.11 -2.54 -27.64
N ARG A 110 -5.19 -1.41 -26.92
CA ARG A 110 -5.56 -0.09 -27.43
C ARG A 110 -4.50 0.95 -27.07
N PRO A 111 -4.14 1.86 -28.01
CA PRO A 111 -3.14 2.91 -27.77
C PRO A 111 -3.75 4.02 -26.91
N LEU A 112 -3.71 3.86 -25.59
CA LEU A 112 -4.40 4.71 -24.63
C LEU A 112 -3.44 5.22 -23.57
N ILE A 113 -3.48 6.52 -23.35
CA ILE A 113 -2.78 7.19 -22.25
C ILE A 113 -3.81 7.46 -21.17
N LEU A 114 -3.64 6.86 -20.00
CA LEU A 114 -4.55 7.06 -18.88
C LEU A 114 -3.89 7.92 -17.80
N LEU A 115 -4.55 9.03 -17.46
CA LEU A 115 -4.11 9.99 -16.47
C LEU A 115 -5.12 10.08 -15.31
N GLY A 116 -4.61 10.23 -14.10
CA GLY A 116 -5.42 10.47 -12.92
C GLY A 116 -4.58 10.56 -11.65
N PHE A 117 -5.21 10.97 -10.56
CA PHE A 117 -4.63 10.97 -9.23
C PHE A 117 -4.74 9.59 -8.62
N LEU A 118 -3.63 9.04 -8.15
CA LEU A 118 -3.68 7.82 -7.37
C LEU A 118 -3.91 8.18 -5.90
N THR A 119 -4.97 7.61 -5.33
CA THR A 119 -5.42 7.91 -3.97
C THR A 119 -6.06 6.70 -3.31
N ASP A 120 -6.04 6.65 -1.98
CA ASP A 120 -6.77 5.66 -1.17
C ASP A 120 -8.10 6.21 -0.61
N ILE A 121 -8.36 7.51 -0.78
CA ILE A 121 -9.59 8.18 -0.32
C ILE A 121 -10.08 9.13 -1.43
N PRO A 122 -10.77 8.60 -2.46
CA PRO A 122 -11.31 9.44 -3.51
C PRO A 122 -12.39 10.39 -2.95
N THR A 123 -12.45 11.59 -3.52
CA THR A 123 -13.31 12.71 -3.08
C THR A 123 -14.22 13.25 -4.19
N SER A 124 -13.95 12.90 -5.45
CA SER A 124 -14.66 13.29 -6.66
C SER A 124 -16.03 12.61 -6.78
N ASP A 125 -16.07 11.29 -6.57
CA ASP A 125 -17.30 10.51 -6.67
C ASP A 125 -17.97 10.37 -5.30
N LYS A 126 -19.01 11.16 -5.08
CA LYS A 126 -19.82 11.12 -3.85
C LYS A 126 -20.66 9.84 -3.70
N THR A 127 -20.84 9.08 -4.78
CA THR A 127 -21.65 7.84 -4.77
C THR A 127 -20.81 6.63 -4.34
N LEU A 128 -19.49 6.74 -4.49
CA LEU A 128 -18.53 5.72 -4.13
C LEU A 128 -18.25 5.74 -2.63
N HIS A 129 -18.35 4.59 -1.97
CA HIS A 129 -17.82 4.42 -0.61
C HIS A 129 -16.44 3.79 -0.69
N PRO A 130 -15.37 4.53 -0.37
CA PRO A 130 -14.02 3.99 -0.39
C PRO A 130 -13.88 2.85 0.62
N GLU A 131 -13.33 1.73 0.18
CA GLU A 131 -12.94 0.66 1.09
C GLU A 131 -11.49 0.83 1.54
N ALA A 132 -11.26 0.58 2.83
CA ALA A 132 -9.94 0.73 3.41
C ALA A 132 -8.93 -0.23 2.77
N GLY A 133 -7.86 0.34 2.21
CA GLY A 133 -6.77 -0.43 1.60
C GLY A 133 -6.93 -0.68 0.10
N LEU A 134 -7.96 -0.13 -0.54
CA LEU A 134 -8.03 -0.02 -1.99
C LEU A 134 -7.35 1.26 -2.48
N PHE A 135 -6.86 1.21 -3.71
CA PHE A 135 -6.48 2.40 -4.45
C PHE A 135 -7.51 2.72 -5.52
N TYR A 136 -7.53 3.99 -5.86
CA TYR A 136 -8.40 4.55 -6.86
C TYR A 136 -7.59 5.45 -7.76
N LEU A 137 -7.84 5.32 -9.07
CA LEU A 137 -7.44 6.35 -10.02
C LEU A 137 -8.59 7.34 -10.12
N GLU A 138 -8.34 8.55 -9.66
CA GLU A 138 -9.31 9.62 -9.51
C GLU A 138 -9.06 10.74 -10.50
N ASP A 139 -10.12 11.34 -11.04
CA ASP A 139 -10.06 12.62 -11.72
C ASP A 139 -10.97 13.64 -11.02
N THR A 140 -11.35 14.74 -11.69
CA THR A 140 -12.19 15.76 -11.08
C THR A 140 -13.59 15.27 -10.75
N ASN A 141 -14.13 14.32 -11.53
CA ASN A 141 -15.54 13.96 -11.55
C ASN A 141 -15.82 12.51 -11.16
N SER A 142 -14.85 11.60 -11.29
CA SER A 142 -15.01 10.17 -11.04
C SER A 142 -13.77 9.53 -10.43
N ALA A 143 -13.96 8.38 -9.79
CA ALA A 143 -12.89 7.51 -9.35
C ALA A 143 -13.16 6.06 -9.77
N VAL A 144 -12.11 5.35 -10.18
CA VAL A 144 -12.17 3.94 -10.55
C VAL A 144 -11.18 3.14 -9.71
N ILE A 145 -11.58 1.93 -9.28
CA ILE A 145 -10.71 1.07 -8.48
C ILE A 145 -9.45 0.76 -9.29
N CYS A 146 -8.29 0.90 -8.65
CA CYS A 146 -6.98 0.66 -9.23
C CYS A 146 -6.31 -0.47 -8.45
N GLN A 147 -6.18 -1.62 -9.09
CA GLN A 147 -5.45 -2.78 -8.58
C GLN A 147 -4.00 -2.69 -9.04
N LEU A 148 -3.09 -2.61 -8.08
CA LEU A 148 -1.65 -2.61 -8.32
C LEU A 148 -1.15 -4.05 -8.35
N CYS A 149 -0.37 -4.41 -9.35
CA CYS A 149 0.32 -5.70 -9.38
C CYS A 149 1.48 -5.73 -8.38
N GLU A 150 1.80 -6.92 -7.87
CA GLU A 150 2.93 -7.12 -6.95
C GLU A 150 4.27 -6.74 -7.58
N GLU A 151 4.39 -6.84 -8.89
CA GLU A 151 5.58 -6.45 -9.65
C GLU A 151 5.78 -4.93 -9.72
N CYS A 152 4.75 -4.13 -9.43
CA CYS A 152 4.91 -2.68 -9.42
C CYS A 152 5.90 -2.30 -8.31
N ASP A 153 7.08 -1.78 -8.67
CA ASP A 153 8.04 -1.27 -7.68
C ASP A 153 7.68 0.15 -7.30
N LEU A 154 6.60 0.22 -6.54
CA LEU A 154 6.05 1.47 -6.10
C LEU A 154 6.71 1.91 -4.82
N GLU A 155 7.55 2.94 -4.92
CA GLU A 155 7.89 3.72 -3.76
C GLU A 155 6.61 4.35 -3.21
N LYS A 156 6.36 4.14 -1.92
CA LYS A 156 5.20 4.65 -1.17
C LYS A 156 4.90 6.13 -1.43
N TYR A 157 5.93 6.92 -1.68
CA TYR A 157 5.84 8.36 -1.92
C TYR A 157 5.11 8.72 -3.21
N VAL A 158 4.75 7.76 -4.05
CA VAL A 158 4.03 8.02 -5.30
C VAL A 158 2.51 8.17 -5.08
N LEU A 159 1.94 7.87 -3.89
CA LEU A 159 0.57 7.31 -3.88
C LEU A 159 -0.50 8.02 -3.07
N ASN A 160 -0.19 9.18 -2.46
CA ASN A 160 -1.24 10.03 -1.89
C ASN A 160 -1.42 11.29 -2.73
N ASN A 161 -2.46 11.28 -3.55
CA ASN A 161 -2.92 12.41 -4.37
C ASN A 161 -1.87 12.92 -5.37
N LYS A 162 -1.03 12.02 -5.89
CA LYS A 162 -0.13 12.38 -7.00
C LYS A 162 -0.76 12.05 -8.32
N LEU A 163 -0.51 12.93 -9.28
CA LEU A 163 -0.87 12.71 -10.66
C LEU A 163 0.06 11.65 -11.24
N VAL A 164 -0.52 10.57 -11.74
CA VAL A 164 0.19 9.44 -12.34
C VAL A 164 -0.27 9.20 -13.78
N LEU A 165 0.63 8.60 -14.54
CA LEU A 165 0.38 8.04 -15.87
C LEU A 165 0.55 6.53 -15.80
N LEU A 166 -0.43 5.78 -16.33
CA LEU A 166 -0.43 4.31 -16.34
C LEU A 166 0.02 3.81 -17.72
N PRO A 167 1.23 3.22 -17.85
CA PRO A 167 1.76 2.82 -19.15
C PRO A 167 1.05 1.60 -19.73
N LYS A 168 0.74 0.61 -18.90
CA LYS A 168 0.02 -0.59 -19.33
C LYS A 168 -0.95 -1.02 -18.26
N TRP A 169 -2.19 -1.24 -18.65
CA TRP A 169 -3.27 -1.52 -17.71
C TRP A 169 -4.43 -2.24 -18.39
N ASN A 170 -5.16 -3.06 -17.64
CA ASN A 170 -6.36 -3.74 -18.12
C ASN A 170 -7.60 -3.07 -17.55
N PHE A 171 -8.56 -2.72 -18.41
CA PHE A 171 -9.89 -2.32 -17.97
C PHE A 171 -10.78 -3.54 -17.83
N ILE A 172 -11.38 -3.70 -16.64
CA ILE A 172 -12.24 -4.84 -16.35
C ILE A 172 -13.58 -4.33 -15.79
N ALA A 173 -14.66 -4.68 -16.47
CA ALA A 173 -16.03 -4.32 -16.10
C ALA A 173 -16.89 -5.58 -15.90
N ILE A 174 -16.88 -6.13 -14.69
CA ILE A 174 -17.53 -7.41 -14.36
C ILE A 174 -18.86 -7.18 -13.65
N LYS A 175 -19.86 -8.00 -13.99
CA LYS A 175 -21.07 -8.18 -13.17
C LYS A 175 -20.71 -8.89 -11.88
N PHE A 176 -20.68 -8.17 -10.77
CA PHE A 176 -20.36 -8.74 -9.47
C PHE A 176 -21.38 -8.27 -8.44
N PRO A 177 -21.90 -9.12 -7.55
CA PRO A 177 -22.83 -8.72 -6.50
C PRO A 177 -22.09 -7.90 -5.43
N VAL A 178 -21.65 -6.69 -5.76
CA VAL A 178 -20.96 -5.81 -4.81
C VAL A 178 -21.87 -4.64 -4.43
N PHE A 179 -21.97 -4.39 -3.13
CA PHE A 179 -22.64 -3.23 -2.55
C PHE A 179 -21.63 -2.09 -2.32
N VAL A 180 -20.92 -1.63 -3.36
CA VAL A 180 -19.94 -0.52 -3.23
C VAL A 180 -20.62 0.85 -3.18
N PHE A 181 -21.82 0.98 -3.77
CA PHE A 181 -22.46 2.29 -3.96
C PHE A 181 -23.65 2.48 -3.02
N GLU A 182 -23.81 3.69 -2.50
CA GLU A 182 -24.86 4.05 -1.52
C GLU A 182 -26.28 3.78 -2.05
N SER A 183 -26.46 3.85 -3.38
CA SER A 183 -27.72 3.54 -4.06
C SER A 183 -28.16 2.06 -3.98
N ASP A 184 -27.28 1.19 -3.47
CA ASP A 184 -27.51 -0.26 -3.35
C ASP A 184 -28.11 -0.67 -2.01
N LYS A 185 -28.09 0.22 -1.02
CA LYS A 185 -28.78 0.02 0.26
C LYS A 185 -30.27 0.31 0.11
N GLY A 186 -30.99 -0.58 -0.59
CA GLY A 186 -32.46 -0.58 -0.61
C GLY A 186 -33.12 -0.95 -1.93
N LYS A 187 -32.39 -1.02 -3.05
CA LYS A 187 -32.94 -1.43 -4.35
C LYS A 187 -32.67 -2.91 -4.59
N LYS A 188 -33.57 -3.77 -4.10
CA LYS A 188 -33.65 -5.18 -4.55
C LYS A 188 -33.76 -5.18 -6.08
N GLY A 189 -32.69 -5.57 -6.79
CA GLY A 189 -32.79 -6.00 -8.19
C GLY A 189 -31.91 -5.33 -9.24
N LYS A 190 -31.06 -4.33 -8.92
CA LYS A 190 -30.02 -3.89 -9.87
C LYS A 190 -28.66 -4.45 -9.43
N ARG A 191 -28.21 -5.49 -10.12
CA ARG A 191 -26.82 -5.98 -9.99
C ARG A 191 -25.92 -4.88 -10.55
N ASN A 192 -25.12 -4.26 -9.70
CA ASN A 192 -24.15 -3.28 -10.14
C ASN A 192 -22.92 -3.94 -10.73
N TYR A 193 -22.16 -3.16 -11.49
CA TYR A 193 -20.94 -3.59 -12.14
C TYR A 193 -19.75 -3.10 -11.33
N LEU A 194 -18.78 -3.97 -11.13
CA LEU A 194 -17.48 -3.57 -10.61
C LEU A 194 -16.62 -3.17 -11.81
N LYS A 195 -16.22 -1.91 -11.85
CA LYS A 195 -15.25 -1.39 -12.82
C LYS A 195 -13.93 -1.18 -12.10
N TYR A 196 -12.89 -1.83 -12.57
CA TYR A 196 -11.55 -1.65 -12.03
C TYR A 196 -10.50 -1.70 -13.13
N ILE A 197 -9.34 -1.16 -12.78
CA ILE A 197 -8.13 -1.20 -13.58
C ILE A 197 -7.15 -2.15 -12.90
N GLU A 198 -6.52 -3.02 -13.66
CA GLU A 198 -5.36 -3.80 -13.22
C GLU A 198 -4.11 -3.18 -13.86
N VAL A 199 -3.21 -2.63 -13.05
CA VAL A 199 -1.97 -2.00 -13.50
C VAL A 199 -0.93 -3.09 -13.78
N VAL A 200 -0.48 -3.17 -15.02
CA VAL A 200 0.40 -4.26 -15.50
C VAL A 200 1.87 -3.84 -15.48
N GLU A 201 2.15 -2.55 -15.59
CA GLU A 201 3.51 -1.99 -15.57
C GLU A 201 3.62 -0.88 -14.54
N ASP A 202 4.85 -0.59 -14.12
CA ASP A 202 5.14 0.53 -13.22
C ASP A 202 4.51 1.83 -13.70
N LEU A 203 3.75 2.45 -12.80
CA LEU A 203 3.17 3.75 -13.03
C LEU A 203 4.23 4.85 -12.97
N ILE A 204 3.92 5.98 -13.58
CA ILE A 204 4.86 7.10 -13.69
C ILE A 204 4.27 8.30 -12.98
N SER A 205 4.97 8.80 -11.98
CA SER A 205 4.63 10.06 -11.33
C SER A 205 4.92 11.22 -12.29
N ILE A 206 3.93 12.08 -12.52
CA ILE A 206 4.15 13.33 -13.26
C ILE A 206 4.94 14.33 -12.43
N GLN A 207 4.77 14.29 -11.11
CA GLN A 207 5.43 15.21 -10.20
C GLN A 207 6.79 14.66 -9.78
N LYS A 208 7.82 15.52 -9.81
CA LYS A 208 9.16 15.18 -9.36
C LYS A 208 9.11 14.73 -7.90
N GLN A 209 9.70 13.56 -7.64
CA GLN A 209 9.73 12.99 -6.31
C GLN A 209 10.78 13.72 -5.46
N GLU A 210 10.36 14.26 -4.32
CA GLU A 210 11.30 14.65 -3.28
C GLU A 210 11.83 13.38 -2.63
N SER A 211 13.15 13.22 -2.63
CA SER A 211 13.79 12.09 -1.95
C SER A 211 13.54 12.24 -0.45
N ALA A 212 12.82 11.28 0.13
CA ALA A 212 12.55 11.29 1.56
C ALA A 212 13.83 10.87 2.30
N VAL A 213 14.25 11.69 3.28
CA VAL A 213 15.37 11.34 4.15
C VAL A 213 14.95 10.16 5.02
N VAL A 214 15.64 9.03 4.89
CA VAL A 214 15.40 7.85 5.71
C VAL A 214 15.92 8.13 7.13
N PRO A 215 15.08 8.00 8.18
CA PRO A 215 15.52 8.26 9.55
C PRO A 215 16.48 7.17 10.03
N GLN A 216 17.35 7.51 10.98
CA GLN A 216 18.18 6.53 11.69
C GLN A 216 17.29 5.56 12.50
N ALA A 217 17.62 4.28 12.47
CA ALA A 217 16.81 3.21 13.04
C ALA A 217 17.66 2.17 13.75
N LEU A 218 17.11 1.59 14.81
CA LEU A 218 17.74 0.49 15.54
C LEU A 218 17.49 -0.82 14.81
N SER A 219 18.48 -1.70 14.78
CA SER A 219 18.24 -3.10 14.47
C SER A 219 17.28 -3.73 15.49
N ILE A 220 16.58 -4.79 15.09
CA ILE A 220 15.65 -5.51 15.99
C ILE A 220 16.39 -6.02 17.25
N GLN A 221 17.63 -6.49 17.11
CA GLN A 221 18.42 -6.95 18.25
C GLN A 221 18.73 -5.81 19.22
N GLU A 222 19.20 -4.67 18.73
CA GLU A 222 19.49 -3.51 19.58
C GLU A 222 18.24 -2.98 20.28
N PHE A 223 17.11 -2.98 19.58
CA PHE A 223 15.84 -2.61 20.18
C PHE A 223 15.50 -3.53 21.36
N LEU A 224 15.55 -4.84 21.17
CA LEU A 224 15.24 -5.82 22.21
C LEU A 224 16.17 -5.65 23.42
N SER A 225 17.48 -5.53 23.19
CA SER A 225 18.47 -5.30 24.25
C SER A 225 18.25 -3.98 25.00
N LYS A 226 17.89 -2.89 24.31
CA LYS A 226 17.65 -1.58 24.94
C LYS A 226 16.35 -1.58 25.74
N THR A 227 15.30 -2.27 25.28
CA THR A 227 14.01 -2.32 25.98
C THR A 227 14.03 -3.01 27.33
N GLU A 228 15.01 -3.89 27.58
CA GLU A 228 15.23 -4.47 28.90
C GLU A 228 15.64 -3.43 29.95
N VAL A 229 16.27 -2.33 29.50
CA VAL A 229 16.83 -1.29 30.38
C VAL A 229 15.96 -0.05 30.40
N ILE A 230 15.54 0.45 29.24
CA ILE A 230 14.75 1.68 29.08
C ILE A 230 13.67 1.43 28.02
N LYS A 231 12.41 1.73 28.32
CA LYS A 231 11.33 1.73 27.32
C LYS A 231 11.31 3.09 26.60
N PRO A 232 11.86 3.22 25.36
CA PRO A 232 11.77 4.47 24.61
C PRO A 232 10.31 4.81 24.30
N ASP A 233 9.94 6.10 24.33
CA ASP A 233 8.58 6.54 24.02
C ASP A 233 8.25 6.40 22.52
N ARG A 234 9.26 6.64 21.67
CA ARG A 234 9.22 6.39 20.22
C ARG A 234 10.50 5.72 19.75
N VAL A 235 10.37 4.80 18.79
CA VAL A 235 11.51 4.07 18.23
C VAL A 235 11.36 3.90 16.72
N ASN A 236 12.49 3.98 16.02
CA ASN A 236 12.61 3.61 14.61
C ASN A 236 13.29 2.25 14.55
N ILE A 237 12.77 1.33 13.75
CA ILE A 237 13.33 -0.02 13.64
C ILE A 237 13.60 -0.37 12.18
N ILE A 238 14.73 -1.01 11.93
CA ILE A 238 15.04 -1.67 10.65
C ILE A 238 14.85 -3.19 10.77
N GLY A 239 14.21 -3.80 9.77
CA GLY A 239 14.06 -5.25 9.70
C GLY A 239 13.49 -5.75 8.38
N CYS A 240 13.68 -7.04 8.12
CA CYS A 240 13.12 -7.74 6.97
C CYS A 240 11.72 -8.27 7.28
N LEU A 241 10.76 -8.05 6.38
CA LEU A 241 9.38 -8.50 6.57
C LEU A 241 9.27 -10.02 6.40
N LYS A 242 8.96 -10.75 7.49
CA LYS A 242 8.81 -12.21 7.51
C LYS A 242 7.38 -12.66 7.26
N ILE A 243 6.43 -12.04 7.96
CA ILE A 243 5.01 -12.42 7.96
C ILE A 243 4.16 -11.18 7.83
N LEU A 244 3.20 -11.19 6.92
CA LEU A 244 2.19 -10.16 6.77
C LEU A 244 0.79 -10.78 6.92
N SER A 245 0.07 -10.43 7.97
CA SER A 245 -1.32 -10.88 8.15
C SER A 245 -2.27 -10.08 7.27
N SER A 246 -3.38 -10.68 6.85
CA SER A 246 -4.42 -9.99 6.10
C SER A 246 -4.90 -8.72 6.83
N CYS A 247 -5.10 -7.62 6.10
CA CYS A 247 -5.77 -6.45 6.67
C CYS A 247 -7.23 -6.79 6.93
N ASN A 248 -7.57 -6.79 8.22
CA ASN A 248 -8.90 -7.04 8.71
C ASN A 248 -9.69 -5.74 8.59
N VAL A 249 -10.73 -5.77 7.77
CA VAL A 249 -11.69 -4.68 7.60
C VAL A 249 -13.04 -5.21 8.08
N VAL A 250 -13.44 -4.82 9.29
CA VAL A 250 -14.72 -5.22 9.90
C VAL A 250 -15.59 -3.98 10.01
N ALA A 251 -16.85 -4.08 9.58
CA ALA A 251 -17.80 -2.98 9.64
C ALA A 251 -17.89 -2.39 11.05
N GLY A 252 -17.73 -1.07 11.16
CA GLY A 252 -17.76 -0.34 12.43
C GLY A 252 -16.47 -0.42 13.27
N GLN A 253 -15.42 -1.10 12.79
CA GLN A 253 -14.11 -1.16 13.46
C GLN A 253 -13.03 -0.48 12.61
N LYS A 254 -11.97 -0.03 13.28
CA LYS A 254 -10.79 0.49 12.57
C LYS A 254 -10.09 -0.68 11.87
N PRO A 255 -9.74 -0.56 10.58
CA PRO A 255 -9.01 -1.61 9.88
C PRO A 255 -7.65 -1.79 10.53
N TYR A 256 -7.14 -3.02 10.52
CA TYR A 256 -5.81 -3.29 11.06
C TYR A 256 -5.15 -4.51 10.43
N PHE A 257 -3.83 -4.52 10.46
CA PHE A 257 -3.02 -5.71 10.17
C PHE A 257 -1.82 -5.76 11.11
N LEU A 258 -1.28 -6.95 11.25
CA LEU A 258 -0.03 -7.25 11.93
C LEU A 258 1.03 -7.66 10.91
N ALA A 259 2.26 -7.25 11.16
CA ALA A 259 3.42 -7.69 10.40
C ALA A 259 4.54 -8.10 11.36
N GLN A 260 5.23 -9.19 11.05
CA GLN A 260 6.39 -9.64 11.79
C GLN A 260 7.64 -9.31 11.00
N PHE A 261 8.56 -8.59 11.62
CA PHE A 261 9.86 -8.27 11.06
C PHE A 261 10.93 -9.07 11.78
N HIS A 262 11.97 -9.46 11.06
CA HIS A 262 13.13 -10.15 11.62
C HIS A 262 14.45 -9.47 11.24
N SER A 263 15.45 -9.64 12.09
CA SER A 263 16.83 -9.28 11.77
C SER A 263 17.40 -10.38 10.86
N PRO A 264 17.97 -10.04 9.69
CA PRO A 264 18.66 -11.00 8.84
C PRO A 264 19.87 -11.65 9.54
N GLU A 265 20.50 -10.93 10.48
CA GLU A 265 21.74 -11.36 11.13
C GLU A 265 21.51 -12.32 12.30
N THR A 266 20.40 -12.16 13.03
CA THR A 266 20.22 -12.83 14.33
C THR A 266 18.92 -13.62 14.49
N ASP A 267 18.08 -13.69 13.45
CA ASP A 267 16.73 -14.30 13.44
C ASP A 267 15.77 -13.84 14.57
N HIS A 268 16.19 -12.86 15.39
CA HIS A 268 15.29 -12.17 16.31
C HIS A 268 14.16 -11.51 15.52
N SER A 269 12.95 -11.61 16.05
CA SER A 269 11.77 -11.05 15.40
C SER A 269 10.94 -10.22 16.36
N THR A 270 10.24 -9.23 15.79
CA THR A 270 9.29 -8.40 16.51
C THR A 270 8.02 -8.24 15.69
N SER A 271 6.88 -8.11 16.38
CA SER A 271 5.59 -7.88 15.74
C SER A 271 5.21 -6.42 15.83
N ILE A 272 4.84 -5.85 14.69
CA ILE A 272 4.36 -4.48 14.55
C ILE A 272 2.90 -4.52 14.13
N ALA A 273 2.08 -3.69 14.76
CA ALA A 273 0.68 -3.56 14.48
C ALA A 273 0.34 -2.20 13.88
N PHE A 274 -0.50 -2.22 12.86
CA PHE A 274 -0.90 -1.05 12.08
C PHE A 274 -2.41 -0.89 12.19
N TRP A 275 -2.87 0.20 12.81
CA TRP A 275 -4.30 0.44 13.06
C TRP A 275 -4.81 1.72 12.43
N GLY A 276 -5.92 1.61 11.71
CA GLY A 276 -6.63 2.72 11.10
C GLY A 276 -6.42 2.81 9.59
N CYS A 277 -7.32 3.56 8.94
CA CYS A 277 -7.42 3.62 7.48
C CYS A 277 -6.12 4.09 6.81
N ARG A 278 -5.36 4.98 7.44
CA ARG A 278 -4.08 5.50 6.93
C ARG A 278 -3.03 4.42 6.61
N PHE A 279 -3.12 3.26 7.26
CA PHE A 279 -2.17 2.17 7.07
C PHE A 279 -2.75 1.08 6.17
N ALA A 280 -4.07 1.04 5.95
CA ALA A 280 -4.68 -0.03 5.19
C ALA A 280 -4.09 -0.14 3.77
N SER A 281 -3.76 1.01 3.17
CA SER A 281 -3.06 1.14 1.89
C SER A 281 -1.61 0.63 1.93
N TRP A 282 -0.93 0.73 3.09
CA TRP A 282 0.46 0.27 3.25
C TRP A 282 0.62 -1.24 3.07
N TYR A 283 -0.43 -2.00 3.37
CA TYR A 283 -0.43 -3.44 3.16
C TYR A 283 -0.03 -3.82 1.73
N ASN A 284 -0.42 -3.03 0.73
CA ASN A 284 -0.16 -3.33 -0.67
C ASN A 284 1.30 -3.07 -1.10
N PHE A 285 2.09 -2.39 -0.27
CA PHE A 285 3.50 -2.04 -0.56
C PHE A 285 4.50 -2.85 0.25
N MET A 286 4.02 -3.58 1.24
CA MET A 286 4.83 -4.41 2.12
C MET A 286 4.96 -5.80 1.50
N LYS A 287 6.14 -6.12 0.98
CA LYS A 287 6.46 -7.40 0.35
C LYS A 287 7.29 -8.25 1.31
N ILE A 288 6.91 -9.51 1.45
CA ILE A 288 7.64 -10.47 2.30
C ILE A 288 9.04 -10.66 1.72
N GLY A 289 10.06 -10.64 2.57
CA GLY A 289 11.47 -10.73 2.18
C GLY A 289 12.17 -9.38 1.96
N GLU A 290 11.42 -8.28 1.87
CA GLU A 290 11.99 -6.93 1.72
C GLU A 290 12.36 -6.31 3.07
N THR A 291 13.37 -5.45 3.06
CA THR A 291 13.84 -4.74 4.26
C THR A 291 13.26 -3.34 4.33
N TYR A 292 12.78 -2.98 5.52
CA TYR A 292 12.14 -1.71 5.78
C TYR A 292 12.68 -1.04 7.03
N VAL A 293 12.81 0.28 6.98
CA VAL A 293 12.85 1.13 8.17
C VAL A 293 11.42 1.55 8.48
N ILE A 294 10.95 1.34 9.71
CA ILE A 294 9.65 1.82 10.18
C ILE A 294 9.88 2.81 11.31
N SER A 295 9.39 4.04 11.12
CA SER A 295 9.65 5.14 12.04
C SER A 295 8.56 5.32 13.09
N GLU A 296 8.94 5.99 14.19
CA GLU A 296 8.06 6.52 15.22
C GLU A 296 7.06 5.51 15.80
N LEU A 297 7.52 4.27 15.98
CA LEU A 297 6.79 3.19 16.62
C LEU A 297 6.70 3.42 18.12
N LYS A 298 5.66 2.88 18.75
CA LYS A 298 5.48 2.93 20.21
C LYS A 298 5.17 1.55 20.78
N ASN A 299 5.70 1.26 21.97
CA ASN A 299 5.33 0.06 22.71
C ASN A 299 3.86 0.10 23.12
N THR A 300 3.14 -0.98 22.87
CA THR A 300 1.75 -1.15 23.26
C THR A 300 1.48 -2.57 23.77
N THR A 301 0.31 -2.77 24.34
CA THR A 301 -0.15 -4.07 24.83
C THR A 301 -1.44 -4.44 24.11
N MET A 302 -1.45 -5.57 23.43
CA MET A 302 -2.66 -6.11 22.81
C MET A 302 -3.35 -7.11 23.75
N ASN A 303 -4.68 -7.18 23.68
CA ASN A 303 -5.52 -8.03 24.54
C ASN A 303 -5.36 -7.77 26.04
N LYS A 304 -5.13 -6.52 26.43
CA LYS A 304 -4.92 -6.13 27.83
C LYS A 304 -6.00 -6.71 28.76
N GLY A 305 -5.57 -7.37 29.84
CA GLY A 305 -6.41 -8.02 30.83
C GLY A 305 -6.97 -9.39 30.40
N ARG A 306 -6.51 -9.97 29.28
CA ARG A 306 -6.90 -11.31 28.82
C ARG A 306 -5.71 -12.27 28.91
N PRO A 307 -5.94 -13.60 28.96
CA PRO A 307 -4.84 -14.59 28.95
C PRO A 307 -3.91 -14.49 27.73
N SER A 308 -4.39 -13.88 26.64
CA SER A 308 -3.65 -13.65 25.40
C SER A 308 -3.00 -12.26 25.32
N GLU A 309 -2.79 -11.62 26.47
CA GLU A 309 -2.10 -10.33 26.58
C GLU A 309 -0.65 -10.46 26.07
N ARG A 310 -0.24 -9.53 25.20
CA ARG A 310 1.13 -9.49 24.68
C ARG A 310 1.59 -8.07 24.41
N GLU A 311 2.84 -7.77 24.77
CA GLU A 311 3.51 -6.54 24.37
C GLU A 311 3.92 -6.62 22.89
N LEU A 312 3.73 -5.54 22.16
CA LEU A 312 4.13 -5.42 20.75
C LEU A 312 4.30 -3.96 20.36
N LEU A 313 4.85 -3.71 19.17
CA LEU A 313 5.04 -2.36 18.65
C LEU A 313 3.83 -1.88 17.84
N ALA A 314 3.51 -0.61 17.98
CA ALA A 314 2.41 0.05 17.31
C ALA A 314 2.91 1.14 16.38
N ALA A 315 2.42 1.15 15.14
CA ALA A 315 2.54 2.32 14.28
C ALA A 315 1.68 3.46 14.84
N THR A 316 2.22 4.68 14.80
CA THR A 316 1.57 5.91 15.27
C THR A 316 1.14 6.78 14.10
N LYS A 317 0.38 7.86 14.38
CA LYS A 317 0.02 8.84 13.33
C LYS A 317 1.22 9.57 12.71
N HIS A 318 2.42 9.39 13.24
CA HIS A 318 3.65 9.94 12.68
C HIS A 318 4.55 8.86 12.08
N SER A 319 4.21 7.59 12.26
CA SER A 319 4.94 6.50 11.63
C SER A 319 4.90 6.61 10.12
N ASP A 320 6.06 6.30 9.55
CA ASP A 320 6.30 6.13 8.13
C ASP A 320 7.05 4.80 7.91
N PHE A 321 7.19 4.35 6.66
CA PHE A 321 8.06 3.23 6.33
C PHE A 321 8.82 3.51 5.05
N TYR A 322 10.06 3.02 4.98
CA TYR A 322 11.01 3.25 3.92
C TYR A 322 11.54 1.89 3.47
N LYS A 323 11.38 1.54 2.19
CA LYS A 323 12.08 0.38 1.61
C LYS A 323 13.56 0.75 1.56
N VAL A 324 14.43 -0.11 2.09
CA VAL A 324 15.87 0.12 2.11
C VAL A 324 16.60 -1.12 1.65
N ASP A 325 17.73 -0.91 0.98
CA ASP A 325 18.70 -1.96 0.81
C ASP A 325 19.46 -2.14 2.14
N ALA A 326 19.46 -3.37 2.66
CA ALA A 326 20.00 -3.65 3.99
C ALA A 326 21.51 -3.33 4.07
N GLN A 327 22.27 -3.63 3.02
CA GLN A 327 23.72 -3.42 3.00
C GLN A 327 24.07 -1.93 2.97
N THR A 328 23.41 -1.20 2.08
CA THR A 328 23.62 0.24 1.88
C THR A 328 23.27 1.05 3.13
N TYR A 329 22.21 0.65 3.86
CA TYR A 329 21.77 1.37 5.05
C TYR A 329 22.79 1.28 6.20
N THR A 330 23.34 0.08 6.46
CA THR A 330 24.36 -0.13 7.51
C THR A 330 25.68 0.60 7.23
N GLU A 331 26.10 0.70 5.97
CA GLU A 331 27.30 1.45 5.59
C GLU A 331 27.14 2.96 5.84
N HIS A 332 25.97 3.50 5.51
CA HIS A 332 25.65 4.91 5.76
C HIS A 332 25.62 5.26 7.26
N GLU A 333 25.11 4.36 8.10
CA GLU A 333 25.10 4.55 9.55
C GLU A 333 26.50 4.54 10.15
N ASN A 334 27.36 3.60 9.72
CA ASN A 334 28.76 3.53 10.17
C ASN A 334 29.53 4.81 9.83
N THR A 335 29.32 5.34 8.62
CA THR A 335 29.98 6.57 8.17
C THR A 335 29.47 7.82 8.92
N SER A 336 28.16 7.88 9.22
CA SER A 336 27.57 8.99 9.99
C SER A 336 28.01 8.96 11.46
N ALA A 337 28.07 7.76 12.06
CA ALA A 337 28.50 7.59 13.44
C ALA A 337 29.99 7.93 13.67
N GLU A 338 30.84 7.79 12.64
CA GLU A 338 32.23 8.25 12.68
C GLU A 338 32.35 9.79 12.65
N CYS A 339 31.51 10.47 11.86
CA CYS A 339 31.44 11.94 11.83
C CYS A 339 30.96 12.54 13.17
N ASP A 340 29.93 11.95 13.79
CA ASP A 340 29.40 12.44 15.06
C ASP A 340 30.37 12.21 16.24
N LYS A 341 31.16 11.12 16.21
CA LYS A 341 32.25 10.91 17.18
C LYS A 341 33.35 11.96 17.06
N GLY A 342 33.62 12.47 15.86
CA GLY A 342 34.56 13.58 15.64
C GLY A 342 34.10 14.90 16.27
N LEU A 343 32.80 15.18 16.21
CA LEU A 343 32.17 16.36 16.82
C LEU A 343 32.04 16.26 18.35
N GLU A 344 31.79 15.07 18.90
CA GLU A 344 31.80 14.85 20.35
C GLU A 344 33.21 14.96 20.97
N LEU A 345 34.25 14.53 20.25
CA LEU A 345 35.65 14.70 20.70
C LEU A 345 36.05 16.18 20.76
N GLN A 346 35.62 17.01 19.81
CA GLN A 346 35.83 18.46 19.84
C GLN A 346 35.08 19.15 20.99
N LYS A 347 33.82 18.77 21.25
CA LYS A 347 33.06 19.32 22.39
C LYS A 347 33.61 18.91 23.76
N ARG A 348 34.23 17.73 23.86
CA ARG A 348 34.91 17.26 25.09
C ARG A 348 36.23 17.98 25.36
N GLU A 349 36.88 18.53 24.33
CA GLU A 349 38.05 19.39 24.50
C GLU A 349 37.64 20.81 24.95
N GLU A 350 36.51 21.34 24.47
CA GLU A 350 36.00 22.64 24.92
C GLU A 350 35.49 22.61 26.37
N GLN A 351 34.80 21.54 26.80
CA GLN A 351 34.29 21.42 28.19
C GLN A 351 35.36 21.17 29.24
N LYS A 352 36.56 20.70 28.86
CA LYS A 352 37.70 20.60 29.78
C LYS A 352 38.30 21.97 30.17
N THR A 353 37.94 23.04 29.47
CA THR A 353 38.43 24.39 29.76
C THR A 353 37.57 25.13 30.80
N ASP A 354 36.33 24.68 31.02
CA ASP A 354 35.36 25.37 31.91
C ASP A 354 35.17 24.69 33.28
N GLU A 355 35.51 23.40 33.42
CA GLU A 355 35.40 22.67 34.71
C GLU A 355 36.48 23.05 35.74
N GLU A 356 37.54 23.76 35.33
CA GLU A 356 38.59 24.22 36.25
C GLU A 356 38.22 25.52 37.01
N GLN A 357 37.09 26.17 36.70
CA GLN A 357 36.65 27.41 37.37
C GLN A 357 35.43 27.29 38.31
N MET A 358 34.74 26.15 38.40
CA MET A 358 33.59 25.98 39.31
C MET A 358 33.79 24.87 40.35
N LYS A 359 34.83 25.00 41.18
CA LYS A 359 34.91 24.29 42.47
C LYS A 359 35.18 25.28 43.60
N ARG A 360 34.13 25.94 44.09
CA ARG A 360 34.06 26.54 45.44
C ARG A 360 32.61 26.90 45.79
N LYS A 361 32.14 26.37 46.95
CA LYS A 361 30.86 26.60 47.66
C LYS A 361 29.69 25.70 47.17
N GLN A 362 28.89 25.05 48.01
CA GLN A 362 28.77 25.01 49.47
C GLN A 362 27.89 23.81 49.88
N ASP A 363 28.11 23.40 51.12
CA ASP A 363 27.47 22.32 51.89
C ASP A 363 26.05 22.62 52.44
N GLU A 364 25.36 21.53 52.80
CA GLU A 364 24.34 21.31 53.85
C GLU A 364 22.94 21.99 53.70
N THR A 365 21.77 21.40 53.97
CA THR A 365 21.35 20.51 55.09
C THR A 365 19.97 19.86 54.81
N GLU A 366 19.84 18.55 55.12
CA GLU A 366 18.75 17.79 55.79
C GLU A 366 17.30 18.36 55.98
N LYS A 367 16.26 17.57 55.62
CA LYS A 367 15.27 16.95 56.56
C LYS A 367 14.03 16.32 55.88
N GLU A 368 13.71 15.10 56.32
CA GLU A 368 12.45 14.32 56.21
C GLU A 368 11.49 14.66 57.41
N PRO A 369 10.29 14.05 57.68
CA PRO A 369 9.58 12.89 57.04
C PRO A 369 8.01 12.94 56.97
N LYS A 370 7.42 11.83 56.43
CA LYS A 370 6.18 11.08 56.85
C LYS A 370 4.94 10.99 55.92
N ALA A 371 4.66 9.74 55.51
CA ALA A 371 3.42 8.91 55.56
C ALA A 371 2.05 9.50 55.10
N THR A 372 1.24 8.86 54.24
CA THR A 372 0.39 7.65 54.46
C THR A 372 -0.39 7.36 53.15
N GLY A 373 -0.63 6.10 52.75
CA GLY A 373 -1.95 5.47 52.90
C GLY A 373 -2.62 5.07 51.58
N HIS A 374 -2.48 3.79 51.19
CA HIS A 374 -3.32 3.11 50.19
C HIS A 374 -4.68 2.71 50.78
N VAL A 375 -5.75 2.71 49.97
CA VAL A 375 -6.70 1.59 49.72
C VAL A 375 -7.78 2.10 48.74
N LYS A 376 -7.90 1.50 47.54
CA LYS A 376 -9.10 1.63 46.69
C LYS A 376 -9.70 0.26 46.40
N LYS A 377 -11.02 0.22 46.53
CA LYS A 377 -11.91 -0.94 46.56
C LYS A 377 -11.93 -1.73 45.24
N ARG A 378 -11.89 -3.05 45.40
CA ARG A 378 -12.11 -4.11 44.41
C ARG A 378 -13.59 -4.13 44.00
N LYS A 379 -13.89 -4.00 42.71
CA LYS A 379 -15.24 -4.15 42.15
C LYS A 379 -15.43 -5.61 41.72
N GLN A 380 -16.55 -6.20 42.15
CA GLN A 380 -16.93 -7.59 41.85
C GLN A 380 -17.23 -7.80 40.37
N ARG A 381 -16.94 -9.02 39.94
CA ARG A 381 -17.01 -9.57 38.59
C ARG A 381 -18.38 -10.21 38.40
N GLU A 382 -19.12 -9.80 37.37
CA GLU A 382 -20.34 -10.49 36.92
C GLU A 382 -19.93 -11.72 36.08
N GLU A 383 -20.36 -12.90 36.50
CA GLU A 383 -20.23 -14.15 35.76
C GLU A 383 -21.33 -14.21 34.69
N TYR A 384 -20.93 -14.33 33.42
CA TYR A 384 -21.83 -14.69 32.33
C TYR A 384 -21.80 -16.21 32.11
N PRO A 385 -22.95 -16.83 31.79
CA PRO A 385 -23.10 -18.27 31.68
C PRO A 385 -22.38 -18.83 30.46
N GLY A 386 -21.81 -20.03 30.62
CA GLY A 386 -21.05 -20.74 29.60
C GLY A 386 -21.87 -21.15 28.37
N PRO A 387 -21.20 -21.45 27.25
CA PRO A 387 -21.86 -21.78 25.99
C PRO A 387 -22.55 -23.15 26.04
N SER A 388 -23.83 -23.14 25.71
CA SER A 388 -24.68 -24.28 25.41
C SER A 388 -24.03 -25.21 24.38
N THR A 389 -23.86 -26.48 24.75
CA THR A 389 -23.39 -27.55 23.86
C THR A 389 -24.49 -27.90 22.87
N HIS A 390 -24.53 -27.20 21.74
CA HIS A 390 -25.22 -27.71 20.55
C HIS A 390 -24.34 -28.77 19.89
N VAL A 391 -24.82 -30.01 19.93
CA VAL A 391 -24.25 -31.16 19.22
C VAL A 391 -24.37 -30.90 17.71
N MET A 392 -23.25 -30.49 17.10
CA MET A 392 -23.10 -30.47 15.65
C MET A 392 -23.00 -31.93 15.14
N PRO A 393 -23.58 -32.24 13.96
CA PRO A 393 -23.46 -33.56 13.35
C PRO A 393 -21.98 -33.89 13.08
N LYS A 394 -21.61 -35.18 13.17
CA LYS A 394 -20.25 -35.70 13.02
C LYS A 394 -19.58 -35.09 11.77
N SER A 395 -18.70 -34.12 12.00
CA SER A 395 -17.87 -33.52 10.96
C SER A 395 -16.89 -34.57 10.46
N ASP A 396 -16.73 -34.66 9.14
CA ASP A 396 -15.57 -35.31 8.55
C ASP A 396 -14.31 -34.85 9.28
N VAL A 397 -13.48 -35.79 9.73
CA VAL A 397 -12.24 -35.47 10.45
C VAL A 397 -11.21 -35.04 9.41
N TYR A 398 -10.71 -33.82 9.55
CA TYR A 398 -9.62 -33.29 8.73
C TYR A 398 -8.37 -33.18 9.59
N SER A 399 -7.24 -33.64 9.06
CA SER A 399 -5.91 -33.37 9.60
C SER A 399 -5.32 -32.13 8.92
N CYS A 400 -4.82 -31.18 9.72
CA CYS A 400 -4.20 -29.95 9.23
C CYS A 400 -2.68 -30.03 9.40
N SER A 401 -1.93 -29.63 8.37
CA SER A 401 -0.47 -29.50 8.44
C SER A 401 -0.03 -28.29 9.26
N ALA A 402 1.27 -28.26 9.57
CA ALA A 402 1.95 -26.99 9.87
C ALA A 402 1.78 -25.99 8.70
N PRO A 403 1.83 -24.68 8.95
CA PRO A 403 1.71 -23.68 7.91
C PRO A 403 2.77 -23.86 6.81
N ILE A 404 2.37 -23.73 5.56
CA ILE A 404 3.25 -23.80 4.37
C ILE A 404 3.10 -22.55 3.50
N ASN A 405 4.07 -22.35 2.61
CA ASN A 405 3.98 -21.40 1.52
C ASN A 405 3.73 -22.15 0.21
N TYR A 406 2.93 -21.59 -0.69
CA TYR A 406 2.59 -22.21 -1.97
C TYR A 406 2.43 -21.16 -3.06
N GLY A 407 3.11 -21.34 -4.19
CA GLY A 407 2.88 -20.58 -5.41
C GLY A 407 2.20 -21.46 -6.45
N GLY A 408 1.21 -20.93 -7.15
CA GLY A 408 0.50 -21.67 -8.20
C GLY A 408 -0.41 -20.80 -9.03
N MET A 409 -1.22 -21.42 -9.88
CA MET A 409 -2.18 -20.75 -10.75
C MET A 409 -3.60 -21.19 -10.43
N ILE A 410 -4.53 -20.24 -10.33
CA ILE A 410 -5.96 -20.56 -10.25
C ILE A 410 -6.38 -21.20 -11.57
N THR A 411 -6.75 -22.47 -11.56
CA THR A 411 -7.18 -23.18 -12.77
C THR A 411 -8.68 -23.06 -13.01
N ALA A 412 -9.48 -22.97 -11.94
CA ALA A 412 -10.92 -22.80 -12.03
C ALA A 412 -11.50 -22.00 -10.86
N VAL A 413 -12.56 -21.25 -11.14
CA VAL A 413 -13.41 -20.63 -10.11
C VAL A 413 -14.56 -21.60 -9.83
N VAL A 414 -14.51 -22.31 -8.71
CA VAL A 414 -15.52 -23.34 -8.37
C VAL A 414 -16.78 -22.69 -7.80
N ASN A 415 -16.60 -21.78 -6.84
CA ASN A 415 -17.68 -20.98 -6.27
C ASN A 415 -17.12 -19.69 -5.69
N SER A 416 -17.19 -18.58 -6.45
CA SER A 416 -16.69 -17.28 -6.03
C SER A 416 -17.38 -16.74 -4.78
N ASP A 417 -18.70 -16.96 -4.65
CA ASP A 417 -19.50 -16.47 -3.52
C ASP A 417 -19.10 -17.16 -2.20
N ALA A 418 -18.67 -18.42 -2.28
CA ALA A 418 -18.13 -19.17 -1.15
C ALA A 418 -16.61 -19.00 -0.96
N GLY A 419 -15.94 -18.25 -1.84
CA GLY A 419 -14.48 -18.11 -1.82
C GLY A 419 -13.73 -19.43 -2.13
N LEU A 420 -14.28 -20.25 -3.02
CA LEU A 420 -13.72 -21.55 -3.39
C LEU A 420 -13.12 -21.51 -4.79
N TYR A 421 -11.81 -21.75 -4.85
CA TYR A 421 -11.02 -21.74 -6.08
C TYR A 421 -10.24 -23.06 -6.21
N GLU A 422 -9.94 -23.44 -7.43
CA GLU A 422 -9.05 -24.56 -7.73
C GLU A 422 -7.68 -24.03 -8.16
N ILE A 423 -6.60 -24.60 -7.62
CA ILE A 423 -5.23 -24.24 -7.93
C ILE A 423 -4.49 -25.45 -8.51
N ASP A 424 -3.83 -25.24 -9.64
CA ASP A 424 -3.02 -26.22 -10.39
C ASP A 424 -3.74 -27.55 -10.67
N ASN A 425 -5.07 -27.53 -10.81
CA ASN A 425 -5.92 -28.73 -10.95
C ASN A 425 -5.72 -29.77 -9.82
N LYS A 426 -5.22 -29.34 -8.66
CA LYS A 426 -4.75 -30.23 -7.60
C LYS A 426 -5.32 -29.89 -6.24
N PHE A 427 -5.38 -28.60 -5.91
CA PHE A 427 -5.78 -28.12 -4.59
C PHE A 427 -7.03 -27.27 -4.67
N ARG A 428 -7.85 -27.33 -3.62
CA ARG A 428 -8.97 -26.40 -3.41
C ARG A 428 -8.55 -25.35 -2.39
N LEU A 429 -8.55 -24.10 -2.81
CA LEU A 429 -8.32 -22.95 -1.96
C LEU A 429 -9.66 -22.47 -1.39
N PHE A 430 -9.73 -22.37 -0.06
CA PHE A 430 -10.86 -21.82 0.67
C PHE A 430 -10.47 -20.47 1.27
N THR A 431 -10.97 -19.38 0.69
CA THR A 431 -10.71 -18.03 1.19
C THR A 431 -11.76 -17.54 2.17
N HIS A 432 -12.85 -18.28 2.41
CA HIS A 432 -13.97 -17.88 3.27
C HIS A 432 -13.57 -17.47 4.70
N TYR A 433 -12.48 -18.03 5.22
CA TYR A 433 -11.97 -17.71 6.55
C TYR A 433 -11.20 -16.38 6.62
N MET A 434 -10.96 -15.75 5.47
CA MET A 434 -10.30 -14.46 5.35
C MET A 434 -11.22 -13.47 4.63
N PRO A 435 -11.30 -12.21 5.05
CA PRO A 435 -11.92 -11.19 4.24
C PRO A 435 -11.14 -11.10 2.91
N CYS A 436 -11.74 -11.57 1.80
CA CYS A 436 -11.18 -11.31 0.48
C CYS A 436 -11.23 -9.81 0.24
N LYS A 437 -10.06 -9.15 0.33
CA LYS A 437 -9.93 -7.75 -0.04
C LYS A 437 -10.32 -7.56 -1.51
N ASN A 438 -10.77 -6.37 -1.85
CA ASN A 438 -11.08 -5.97 -3.22
C ASN A 438 -12.21 -6.80 -3.84
N PHE A 439 -13.10 -7.39 -3.04
CA PHE A 439 -14.20 -8.23 -3.53
C PHE A 439 -13.75 -9.44 -4.38
N GLY A 440 -12.50 -9.90 -4.21
CA GLY A 440 -11.93 -10.93 -5.07
C GLY A 440 -11.52 -10.45 -6.46
N CYS A 441 -11.37 -9.13 -6.69
CA CYS A 441 -10.72 -8.60 -7.89
C CYS A 441 -9.40 -9.31 -8.14
N GLY A 442 -9.23 -9.84 -9.35
CA GLY A 442 -8.05 -10.59 -9.73
C GLY A 442 -8.12 -12.11 -9.49
N MET A 443 -9.05 -12.60 -8.66
CA MET A 443 -9.24 -14.03 -8.39
C MET A 443 -10.01 -14.70 -9.54
N ARG A 444 -9.33 -14.90 -10.67
CA ARG A 444 -9.86 -15.48 -11.90
C ARG A 444 -9.01 -16.67 -12.34
N ALA A 445 -9.57 -17.55 -13.16
CA ALA A 445 -8.79 -18.60 -13.80
C ALA A 445 -7.63 -17.97 -14.60
N GLY A 446 -6.46 -18.60 -14.57
CA GLY A 446 -5.22 -18.09 -15.13
C GLY A 446 -4.43 -17.14 -14.21
N ALA A 447 -5.00 -16.68 -13.09
CA ALA A 447 -4.28 -15.81 -12.17
C ALA A 447 -3.22 -16.59 -11.36
N SER A 448 -1.99 -16.08 -11.37
CA SER A 448 -0.93 -16.54 -10.47
C SER A 448 -1.22 -16.07 -9.04
N VAL A 449 -1.04 -16.96 -8.06
CA VAL A 449 -1.23 -16.67 -6.65
C VAL A 449 -0.02 -17.10 -5.85
N ALA A 450 0.40 -16.25 -4.92
CA ALA A 450 1.35 -16.56 -3.87
C ALA A 450 0.61 -16.64 -2.54
N LEU A 451 0.62 -17.82 -1.93
CA LEU A 451 -0.02 -18.13 -0.66
C LEU A 451 1.04 -18.28 0.42
N TYR A 452 0.93 -17.50 1.48
CA TYR A 452 1.87 -17.49 2.58
C TYR A 452 1.19 -17.97 3.86
N HIS A 453 1.88 -18.81 4.64
CA HIS A 453 1.41 -19.34 5.92
C HIS A 453 0.00 -19.98 5.88
N ILE A 454 -0.27 -20.80 4.87
CA ILE A 454 -1.55 -21.53 4.73
C ILE A 454 -1.50 -22.91 5.40
N HIS A 455 -2.64 -23.40 5.86
CA HIS A 455 -2.77 -24.78 6.34
C HIS A 455 -3.24 -25.70 5.22
N LEU A 456 -2.52 -26.81 5.01
CA LEU A 456 -2.98 -27.87 4.13
C LEU A 456 -3.85 -28.83 4.94
N CYS A 457 -5.13 -28.92 4.59
CA CYS A 457 -6.09 -29.82 5.23
C CYS A 457 -6.29 -31.06 4.37
N ARG A 458 -6.16 -32.25 4.95
CA ARG A 458 -6.46 -33.52 4.29
C ARG A 458 -7.62 -34.19 5.03
N ARG A 459 -8.55 -34.76 4.28
CA ARG A 459 -9.60 -35.62 4.86
C ARG A 459 -8.95 -36.93 5.30
N ASP A 460 -9.13 -37.29 6.55
CA ASP A 460 -8.68 -38.59 7.05
C ASP A 460 -9.56 -39.66 6.39
N GLN A 461 -8.91 -40.69 5.83
CA GLN A 461 -9.59 -41.77 5.09
C GLN A 461 -10.23 -42.79 6.05
#